data_AF-B1MA01-F1
#
_entry.id   AF-B1MA01-F1
#
_cell.length_a   1.000
_cell.length_b   1.000
_cell.length_c   1.000
_cell.angle_alpha   90.00
_cell.angle_beta   90.00
_cell.angle_gamma   90.00
#
_symmetry.space_group_name_H-M   'P 1'
#
loop_
_entity.id
_entity.type
_entity.pdbx_description
1 polymer ?
#
loop_
_entity_poly.entity_id
_entity_poly.type
_entity_poly.pdbx_seq_one_letter_code
_entity_poly.pdbx_strand_id
1 'polypeptide(L)'
;MAKPNPLSLAAQVAESLKAPEKPKTAPLPTPGHELTPAKTSREGKRFLGYYVEPLRHEEIKQAALDEGIQIQELLRQAIDAWMDANGAEAVAAVERRRARRAAR
;
A
#
# COMPACT_ATOMS: atom_id res chain seq x y z
N MET A 1 -61.59 -18.17 -17.53
CA MET A 1 -60.55 -17.85 -18.54
C MET A 1 -59.22 -17.68 -17.82
N ALA A 2 -58.24 -18.53 -18.12
CA ALA A 2 -56.93 -18.56 -17.46
C ALA A 2 -56.01 -17.46 -18.00
N LYS A 3 -55.28 -16.77 -17.10
CA LYS A 3 -54.28 -15.76 -17.45
C LYS A 3 -53.08 -16.42 -18.17
N PRO A 4 -52.52 -15.83 -19.24
CA PRO A 4 -51.41 -16.44 -19.97
C PRO A 4 -50.12 -16.42 -19.14
N ASN A 5 -49.36 -17.51 -19.25
CA ASN A 5 -48.14 -17.81 -18.50
C ASN A 5 -46.97 -16.90 -18.96
N PRO A 6 -46.19 -16.28 -18.05
CA PRO A 6 -45.19 -15.26 -18.37
C PRO A 6 -43.92 -15.78 -19.09
N LEU A 7 -43.77 -17.10 -19.23
CA LEU A 7 -42.60 -17.72 -19.88
C LEU A 7 -42.63 -17.61 -21.41
N SER A 8 -43.80 -17.33 -22.01
CA SER A 8 -43.94 -17.22 -23.47
C SER A 8 -43.42 -15.89 -24.05
N LEU A 9 -43.18 -14.90 -23.18
CA LEU A 9 -42.64 -13.59 -23.58
C LEU A 9 -41.10 -13.61 -23.67
N ALA A 10 -40.43 -14.41 -22.83
CA ALA A 10 -38.97 -14.45 -22.77
C ALA A 10 -38.33 -15.15 -23.99
N ALA A 11 -39.03 -16.11 -24.60
CA ALA A 11 -38.55 -16.82 -25.79
C ALA A 11 -38.58 -15.95 -27.05
N GLN A 12 -39.53 -15.02 -27.18
CA GLN A 12 -39.64 -14.14 -28.36
C GLN A 12 -38.62 -13.00 -28.38
N VAL A 13 -37.98 -12.68 -27.25
CA VAL A 13 -36.91 -11.66 -27.20
C VAL A 13 -35.55 -12.24 -27.59
N ALA A 14 -35.34 -13.55 -27.40
CA ALA A 14 -34.06 -14.21 -27.67
C ALA A 14 -33.83 -14.53 -29.17
N GLU A 15 -34.88 -14.54 -30.00
CA GLU A 15 -34.80 -14.94 -31.42
C GLU A 15 -34.75 -13.76 -32.41
N SER A 16 -34.77 -12.50 -31.93
CA SER A 16 -34.49 -11.31 -32.75
C SER A 16 -32.99 -10.99 -32.80
N LEU A 17 -32.26 -11.88 -33.44
CA LEU A 17 -30.94 -11.62 -34.03
C LEU A 17 -31.10 -10.68 -35.24
N LYS A 18 -30.39 -9.53 -35.26
CA LYS A 18 -29.43 -9.25 -36.34
C LYS A 18 -28.50 -8.09 -36.01
N ALA A 19 -27.21 -8.38 -36.19
CA ALA A 19 -26.07 -7.56 -35.83
C ALA A 19 -26.06 -6.16 -36.47
N PRO A 20 -25.76 -5.09 -35.72
CA PRO A 20 -25.28 -3.86 -36.32
C PRO A 20 -23.79 -4.01 -36.65
N GLU A 21 -23.41 -3.58 -37.85
CA GLU A 21 -22.02 -3.52 -38.29
C GLU A 21 -21.18 -2.70 -37.29
N LYS A 22 -20.02 -3.24 -36.88
CA LYS A 22 -19.11 -2.60 -35.95
C LYS A 22 -18.60 -1.27 -36.55
N PRO A 23 -18.76 -0.11 -35.89
CA PRO A 23 -18.04 1.08 -36.30
C PRO A 23 -16.53 0.83 -36.13
N LYS A 24 -15.76 1.12 -37.18
CA LYS A 24 -14.31 1.00 -37.24
C LYS A 24 -13.70 1.83 -36.11
N THR A 25 -13.27 1.16 -35.05
CA THR A 25 -12.65 1.78 -33.87
C THR A 25 -11.35 2.45 -34.32
N ALA A 26 -11.22 3.76 -34.09
CA ALA A 26 -9.94 4.44 -34.21
C ALA A 26 -8.92 3.76 -33.27
N PRO A 27 -7.61 3.75 -33.61
CA PRO A 27 -6.61 3.18 -32.73
C PRO A 27 -6.65 3.90 -31.38
N LEU A 28 -6.97 3.17 -30.32
CA LEU A 28 -6.79 3.65 -28.95
C LEU A 28 -5.30 3.98 -28.77
N PRO A 29 -4.94 5.14 -28.19
CA PRO A 29 -3.57 5.37 -27.76
C PRO A 29 -3.18 4.22 -26.83
N THR A 30 -2.06 3.58 -27.16
CA THR A 30 -1.42 2.52 -26.38
C THR A 30 -1.40 2.92 -24.90
N PRO A 31 -1.77 2.02 -23.97
CA PRO A 31 -1.74 2.35 -22.55
C PRO A 31 -0.34 2.86 -22.22
N GLY A 32 -0.29 4.12 -21.78
CA GLY A 32 0.93 4.73 -21.30
C GLY A 32 1.56 3.80 -20.28
N HIS A 33 2.87 3.56 -20.46
CA HIS A 33 3.75 2.82 -19.57
C HIS A 33 3.10 2.48 -18.24
N GLU A 34 2.76 1.20 -18.04
CA GLU A 34 2.63 0.66 -16.70
C GLU A 34 3.92 1.03 -15.98
N LEU A 35 3.85 2.04 -15.10
CA LEU A 35 4.82 2.29 -14.07
C LEU A 35 4.76 1.07 -13.15
N THR A 36 5.35 -0.03 -13.60
CA THR A 36 5.63 -1.17 -12.75
C THR A 36 6.33 -0.59 -11.53
N PRO A 37 5.78 -0.73 -10.31
CA PRO A 37 6.41 -0.17 -9.14
C PRO A 37 7.80 -0.78 -9.09
N ALA A 38 8.82 0.07 -9.23
CA ALA A 38 10.21 -0.34 -9.18
C ALA A 38 10.36 -1.23 -7.95
N LYS A 39 10.70 -2.49 -8.17
CA LYS A 39 10.74 -3.50 -7.12
C LYS A 39 11.84 -3.08 -6.15
N THR A 40 11.48 -2.34 -5.10
CA THR A 40 12.43 -1.90 -4.08
C THR A 40 12.95 -3.16 -3.42
N SER A 41 14.20 -3.54 -3.70
CA SER A 41 14.80 -4.71 -3.06
C SER A 41 14.75 -4.51 -1.54
N ARG A 42 14.33 -5.56 -0.84
CA ARG A 42 14.31 -5.61 0.64
C ARG A 42 15.64 -6.08 1.22
N GLU A 43 16.60 -6.39 0.36
CA GLU A 43 17.91 -6.86 0.78
C GLU A 43 18.62 -5.81 1.65
N GLY A 44 19.10 -6.24 2.81
CA GLY A 44 19.67 -5.36 3.84
C GLY A 44 18.64 -4.58 4.68
N LYS A 45 17.36 -4.53 4.29
CA LYS A 45 16.30 -3.84 5.05
C LYS A 45 15.68 -4.78 6.08
N ARG A 46 15.48 -4.27 7.30
CA ARG A 46 14.74 -4.96 8.36
C ARG A 46 13.35 -4.36 8.48
N PHE A 47 12.37 -5.21 8.76
CA PHE A 47 11.01 -4.77 9.08
C PHE A 47 10.91 -4.47 10.57
N LEU A 48 10.30 -3.33 10.92
CA LEU A 48 9.99 -2.95 12.29
C LEU A 48 8.46 -2.78 12.41
N GLY A 49 7.82 -3.70 13.11
CA GLY A 49 6.43 -3.56 13.54
C GLY A 49 6.40 -2.96 14.93
N TYR A 50 5.58 -1.93 15.14
CA TYR A 50 5.41 -1.28 16.44
C TYR A 50 3.96 -0.88 16.64
N TYR A 51 3.52 -0.84 17.91
CA TYR A 51 2.19 -0.38 18.28
C TYR A 51 2.24 1.09 18.64
N VAL A 52 1.24 1.83 18.19
CA VAL A 52 1.09 3.27 18.42
C VAL A 52 -0.34 3.52 18.88
N GLU A 53 -0.49 4.46 19.81
CA GLU A 53 -1.82 4.93 20.18
C GLU A 53 -2.55 5.54 18.97
N PRO A 54 -3.85 5.30 18.78
CA PRO A 54 -4.57 5.79 17.61
C PRO A 54 -4.41 7.30 17.39
N LEU A 55 -4.45 8.09 18.47
CA LEU A 55 -4.26 9.54 18.41
C LEU A 55 -2.87 9.91 17.88
N ARG A 56 -1.81 9.28 18.39
CA ARG A 56 -0.43 9.49 17.94
C ARG A 56 -0.23 9.11 16.48
N HIS A 57 -0.92 8.07 16.01
CA HIS A 57 -0.85 7.68 14.61
C HIS A 57 -1.47 8.75 13.69
N GLU A 58 -2.58 9.39 14.09
CA GLU A 58 -3.14 10.51 13.33
C GLU A 58 -2.22 11.74 13.35
N GLU A 59 -1.57 12.05 14.47
CA GLU A 59 -0.56 13.12 14.54
C GLU A 59 0.62 12.85 13.58
N ILE A 60 1.12 11.61 13.55
CA ILE A 60 2.21 11.20 12.64
C ILE A 60 1.79 11.35 11.17
N LYS A 61 0.53 11.00 10.84
CA LYS A 61 0.00 11.21 9.48
C LYS A 61 -0.01 12.68 9.10
N GLN A 62 -0.52 13.55 9.97
CA GLN A 62 -0.57 14.99 9.69
C GLN A 62 0.84 15.56 9.52
N ALA A 63 1.77 15.21 10.41
CA ALA A 63 3.17 15.64 10.28
C ALA A 63 3.80 15.19 8.95
N ALA A 64 3.54 13.95 8.51
CA ALA A 64 4.04 13.46 7.23
C ALA A 64 3.43 14.21 6.04
N LEU A 65 2.15 14.58 6.13
CA LEU A 65 1.47 15.39 5.11
C LEU A 65 2.02 16.81 5.05
N ASP A 66 2.26 17.45 6.21
CA ASP A 66 2.82 18.80 6.31
C ASP A 66 4.22 18.88 5.70
N GLU A 67 5.03 17.85 5.92
CA GLU A 67 6.38 17.71 5.35
C GLU A 67 6.36 17.21 3.89
N GLY A 68 5.21 16.78 3.36
CA GLY A 68 5.08 16.25 2.01
C GLY A 68 5.81 14.92 1.77
N ILE A 69 6.00 14.11 2.81
CA ILE A 69 6.74 12.83 2.77
C ILE A 69 5.88 11.64 3.19
N GLN A 70 6.36 10.43 2.91
CA GLN A 70 5.71 9.22 3.39
C GLN A 70 5.96 9.02 4.89
N ILE A 71 4.99 8.44 5.60
CA ILE A 71 5.12 8.12 7.03
C ILE A 71 6.37 7.28 7.32
N GLN A 72 6.70 6.32 6.44
CA GLN A 72 7.89 5.49 6.61
C GLN A 72 9.18 6.31 6.53
N GLU A 73 9.21 7.34 5.68
CA GLU A 73 10.35 8.24 5.52
C GLU A 73 10.46 9.20 6.71
N LEU A 74 9.34 9.74 7.19
CA LEU A 74 9.30 10.55 8.42
C LEU A 74 9.85 9.75 9.63
N LEU A 75 9.39 8.51 9.79
CA LEU A 75 9.85 7.63 10.86
C LEU A 75 11.33 7.28 10.72
N ARG A 76 11.83 7.06 9.49
CA ARG A 76 13.25 6.85 9.24
C ARG A 76 14.06 8.06 9.70
N GLN A 77 13.68 9.27 9.29
CA GLN A 77 14.35 10.51 9.68
C GLN A 77 14.34 10.73 11.20
N ALA A 78 13.22 10.43 11.87
CA ALA A 78 13.14 10.52 13.32
C ALA A 78 14.07 9.52 14.03
N ILE A 79 14.15 8.28 13.53
CA ILE A 79 15.08 7.27 14.06
C ILE A 79 16.53 7.68 13.84
N ASP A 80 16.87 8.16 12.65
CA ASP A 80 18.21 8.60 12.30
C ASP A 80 18.63 9.79 13.18
N ALA A 81 17.78 10.81 13.32
CA ALA A 81 18.03 11.95 14.20
C ALA A 81 18.23 11.53 15.66
N TRP A 82 17.45 10.56 16.15
CA TRP A 82 17.64 10.04 17.49
C TRP A 82 18.96 9.28 17.64
N MET A 83 19.34 8.47 16.65
CA MET A 83 20.60 7.73 16.62
C MET A 83 21.81 8.66 16.53
N ASP A 84 21.73 9.74 15.77
CA ASP A 84 22.81 10.73 15.69
C ASP A 84 23.02 11.44 17.03
N ALA A 85 21.93 11.76 17.73
CA ALA A 85 21.99 12.43 19.02
C ALA A 85 22.36 11.51 20.19
N ASN A 86 21.94 10.22 20.17
CA ASN A 86 21.98 9.34 21.34
C ASN A 86 22.63 7.98 21.10
N GLY A 87 22.91 7.63 19.83
CA GLY A 87 23.24 6.27 19.41
C GLY A 87 24.52 5.73 20.03
N ALA A 88 25.56 6.56 20.15
CA ALA A 88 26.83 6.15 20.75
C ALA A 88 26.66 5.67 22.19
N GLU A 89 25.93 6.44 23.01
CA GLU A 89 25.69 6.08 24.40
C GLU A 89 24.76 4.86 24.52
N ALA A 90 23.69 4.83 23.72
CA ALA A 90 22.74 3.73 23.72
C ALA A 90 23.42 2.39 23.38
N VAL A 91 24.30 2.37 22.36
CA VAL A 91 25.07 1.19 21.96
C VAL A 91 26.04 0.78 23.07
N ALA A 92 26.82 1.72 23.62
CA ALA A 92 27.75 1.44 24.71
C ALA A 92 27.05 0.87 25.95
N ALA A 93 25.83 1.33 26.27
CA ALA A 93 25.02 0.79 27.35
C ALA A 93 24.56 -0.66 27.08
N VAL A 94 24.25 -1.00 25.83
CA VAL A 94 23.91 -2.38 25.43
C VAL A 94 25.14 -3.30 25.54
N GLU A 95 26.31 -2.86 25.07
CA GLU A 95 27.55 -3.64 25.14
C GLU A 95 27.96 -3.93 26.59
N ARG A 96 27.92 -2.92 27.47
CA ARG A 96 28.16 -3.09 28.92
C ARG A 96 27.21 -4.09 29.56
N ARG A 97 25.94 -4.15 29.11
CA ARG A 97 24.97 -5.15 29.58
C ARG A 97 25.28 -6.55 29.06
N ARG A 98 25.71 -6.68 27.80
CA ARG A 98 26.13 -7.97 27.22
C ARG A 98 27.37 -8.52 27.91
N ALA A 99 28.40 -7.71 28.13
CA ALA A 99 29.62 -8.12 28.82
C ALA A 99 29.35 -8.65 30.23
N ARG A 100 28.48 -7.97 31.00
CA ARG A 100 28.06 -8.43 32.34
C ARG A 100 27.30 -9.76 32.34
N ARG A 101 26.57 -10.08 31.27
CA ARG A 101 25.87 -11.36 31.13
C ARG A 101 26.83 -12.49 30.73
N ALA A 102 27.86 -12.19 29.94
CA ALA A 102 28.85 -13.17 29.51
C ALA A 102 29.86 -13.53 30.61
N ALA A 103 30.04 -12.65 31.61
CA ALA A 103 30.92 -12.88 32.76
C ALA A 103 30.23 -13.59 33.95
N ARG A 104 28.97 -14.02 33.79
CA ARG A 104 28.22 -14.83 34.76
C ARG A 104 28.11 -16.26 34.25
#